data_AF-A0AAV1B0T6-F1
#
_entry.id   AF-A0AAV1B0T6-F1
#
_cell.length_a   1.000
_cell.length_b   1.000
_cell.length_c   1.000
_cell.angle_alpha   90.00
_cell.angle_beta   90.00
_cell.angle_gamma   90.00
#
_symmetry.space_group_name_H-M   'P 1'
#
loop_
_entity.id
_entity.type
_entity.pdbx_description
1 polymer ?
#
loop_
_entity_poly.entity_id
_entity_poly.type
_entity_poly.pdbx_seq_one_letter_code
_entity_poly.pdbx_strand_id
1 'polypeptide(L)'
;MAATSTLHFLSRLRFIPFPLPSPLSTPFPFSLTSKTKTPTRFRFFSMAAAAQPKESPANNPGLHSTIDEATKGYFMQQTMYRIKDPKVSLDFYSRILGMSLLKRLDFPELKFSLYFMGYEDTSEAPSNPVDRTVWTFAQKATIELTHNWGTESDPEFKGHHNGNSDPRGFGK
;
A
#
# COMPACT_ATOMS: atom_id res chain seq x y z
N MET A 1 -50.29 10.03 -36.58
CA MET A 1 -50.54 10.88 -35.40
C MET A 1 -49.21 11.49 -34.99
N ALA A 2 -49.20 12.82 -34.86
CA ALA A 2 -48.04 13.65 -34.58
C ALA A 2 -47.79 13.85 -33.07
N ALA A 3 -46.53 14.09 -32.70
CA ALA A 3 -46.02 15.04 -31.68
C ALA A 3 -44.59 14.61 -31.28
N THR A 4 -43.51 15.19 -31.85
CA THR A 4 -42.72 16.32 -31.30
C THR A 4 -42.53 16.36 -29.78
N SER A 5 -41.27 16.25 -29.32
CA SER A 5 -40.70 17.25 -28.41
C SER A 5 -39.16 17.17 -28.39
N THR A 6 -38.55 18.23 -28.91
CA THR A 6 -37.15 18.62 -28.78
C THR A 6 -36.92 19.22 -27.39
N LEU A 7 -35.73 19.07 -26.79
CA LEU A 7 -35.13 20.10 -25.93
C LEU A 7 -33.61 19.88 -25.79
N HIS A 8 -32.87 20.82 -26.35
CA HIS A 8 -31.46 21.08 -26.11
C HIS A 8 -31.27 21.69 -24.72
N PHE A 9 -30.19 21.32 -24.02
CA PHE A 9 -29.41 22.32 -23.28
C PHE A 9 -27.93 21.94 -23.20
N LEU A 10 -27.11 22.83 -23.75
CA LEU A 10 -25.66 22.85 -23.69
C LEU A 10 -25.22 23.52 -22.39
N SER A 11 -24.15 23.02 -21.77
CA SER A 11 -23.23 23.91 -21.05
C SER A 11 -21.83 23.32 -21.01
N ARG A 12 -20.97 23.90 -21.85
CA ARG A 12 -19.52 23.80 -21.80
C ARG A 12 -19.03 24.67 -20.65
N LEU A 13 -18.28 24.11 -19.71
CA LEU A 13 -17.36 24.89 -18.89
C LEU A 13 -15.94 24.62 -19.39
N ARG A 14 -15.41 25.59 -20.15
CA ARG A 14 -13.99 25.69 -20.48
C ARG A 14 -13.30 26.56 -19.43
N PHE A 15 -12.13 26.07 -19.06
CA PHE A 15 -11.00 26.73 -18.41
C PHE A 15 -10.91 28.26 -18.56
N ILE A 16 -10.64 28.93 -17.44
CA ILE A 16 -10.02 30.26 -17.41
C ILE A 16 -8.73 30.14 -16.57
N PRO A 17 -7.53 30.17 -17.19
CA PRO A 17 -6.30 30.45 -16.47
C PRO A 17 -6.07 31.96 -16.45
N PHE A 18 -5.94 32.54 -15.25
CA PHE A 18 -5.48 33.93 -15.11
C PHE A 18 -3.97 34.01 -15.35
N PRO A 19 -3.48 35.00 -16.12
CA PRO A 19 -2.06 35.12 -16.44
C PRO A 19 -1.28 35.81 -15.32
N LEU A 20 -0.06 35.31 -15.11
CA LEU A 20 1.02 35.93 -14.35
C LEU A 20 1.44 37.27 -14.98
N PRO A 21 1.78 38.31 -14.20
CA PRO A 21 2.63 39.38 -14.71
C PRO A 21 4.00 39.43 -13.99
N SER A 22 5.05 39.27 -14.78
CA SER A 22 6.40 39.83 -14.62
C SER A 22 6.84 40.19 -16.05
N PRO A 23 7.70 41.20 -16.34
CA PRO A 23 8.74 41.78 -15.47
C PRO A 23 8.84 43.33 -15.55
N LEU A 24 9.61 43.95 -14.65
CA LEU A 24 10.28 45.20 -15.02
C LEU A 24 11.66 45.30 -14.35
N SER A 25 12.68 45.13 -15.18
CA SER A 25 14.07 45.43 -14.92
C SER A 25 14.28 46.95 -14.86
N THR A 26 14.92 47.44 -13.79
CA THR A 26 15.70 48.68 -13.85
C THR A 26 17.04 48.45 -13.15
N PRO A 27 18.17 48.88 -13.73
CA PRO A 27 19.48 48.74 -13.11
C PRO A 27 19.88 50.06 -12.45
N PHE A 28 20.30 50.04 -11.18
CA PHE A 28 21.25 51.04 -10.69
C PHE A 28 22.14 50.43 -9.58
N PRO A 29 23.43 50.80 -9.54
CA PRO A 29 24.44 50.09 -8.78
C PRO A 29 24.62 50.71 -7.40
N PHE A 30 24.78 49.89 -6.37
CA PHE A 30 25.43 50.33 -5.15
C PHE A 30 26.48 49.30 -4.74
N SER A 31 27.73 49.68 -4.98
CA SER A 31 28.92 49.00 -4.47
C SER A 31 29.04 49.29 -2.99
N LEU A 32 28.93 48.26 -2.15
CA LEU A 32 29.46 48.31 -0.78
C LEU A 32 30.54 47.23 -0.66
N THR A 33 31.79 47.67 -0.65
CA THR A 33 32.94 46.84 -0.35
C THR A 33 33.02 46.61 1.17
N SER A 34 32.58 45.44 1.66
CA SER A 34 32.96 44.99 3.00
C SER A 34 34.13 44.02 2.89
N LYS A 35 35.33 44.48 3.26
CA LYS A 35 36.50 43.62 3.48
C LYS A 35 36.24 42.70 4.67
N THR A 36 35.92 41.43 4.43
CA THR A 36 35.94 40.40 5.48
C THR A 36 37.28 39.66 5.42
N LYS A 37 38.09 39.86 6.48
CA LYS A 37 39.33 39.13 6.72
C LYS A 37 39.01 37.64 6.89
N THR A 38 39.65 36.79 6.10
CA THR A 38 39.68 35.34 6.27
C THR A 38 40.49 34.97 7.51
N PRO A 39 39.93 34.22 8.48
CA PRO A 39 40.74 33.50 9.44
C PRO A 39 41.01 32.10 8.87
N THR A 40 42.27 31.84 8.51
CA THR A 40 42.75 30.51 8.13
C THR A 40 42.77 29.63 9.39
N ARG A 41 41.61 29.09 9.77
CA ARG A 41 41.53 28.05 10.81
C ARG A 41 41.78 26.71 10.12
N PHE A 42 43.00 26.19 10.26
CA PHE A 42 43.30 24.79 9.92
C PHE A 42 42.39 23.88 10.76
N ARG A 43 41.28 23.43 10.17
CA ARG A 43 40.50 22.32 10.71
C ARG A 43 41.29 21.05 10.40
N PHE A 44 41.87 20.44 11.42
CA PHE A 44 42.20 19.02 11.38
C PHE A 44 40.87 18.26 11.20
N PHE A 45 40.58 17.86 9.97
CA PHE A 45 39.54 16.87 9.71
C PHE A 45 40.07 15.54 10.24
N SER A 46 39.64 15.16 11.44
CA SER A 46 39.66 13.75 11.82
C SER A 46 38.83 13.02 10.77
N MET A 47 39.50 12.20 9.95
CA MET A 47 38.86 11.22 9.09
C MET A 47 38.30 10.12 10.00
N ALA A 48 37.24 10.42 10.76
CA ALA A 48 36.40 9.39 11.33
C ALA A 48 35.79 8.66 10.13
N ALA A 49 36.25 7.44 9.86
CA ALA A 49 35.65 6.58 8.85
C ALA A 49 34.13 6.58 9.09
N ALA A 50 33.35 7.03 8.11
CA ALA A 50 31.91 7.07 8.24
C ALA A 50 31.44 5.63 8.50
N ALA A 51 30.90 5.38 9.69
CA ALA A 51 30.35 4.08 10.04
C ALA A 51 29.27 3.72 9.02
N GLN A 52 29.25 2.45 8.59
CA GLN A 52 28.25 1.96 7.63
C GLN A 52 26.82 2.10 8.21
N PRO A 53 25.78 2.25 7.37
CA PRO A 53 24.39 2.34 7.83
C PRO A 53 23.97 1.11 8.63
N LYS A 54 23.01 1.28 9.56
CA LYS A 54 22.49 0.18 10.39
C LYS A 54 21.88 -0.94 9.55
N GLU A 55 21.42 -0.63 8.35
CA GLU A 55 20.75 -1.52 7.40
C GLU A 55 21.74 -2.24 6.47
N SER A 56 23.03 -1.90 6.53
CA SER A 56 24.05 -2.53 5.69
C SER A 56 24.27 -4.01 6.07
N PRO A 57 24.66 -4.89 5.12
CA PRO A 57 25.03 -6.27 5.44
C PRO A 57 26.14 -6.40 6.50
N ALA A 58 27.06 -5.43 6.53
CA ALA A 58 28.13 -5.40 7.54
C ALA A 58 27.59 -5.32 8.97
N ASN A 59 26.45 -4.65 9.16
CA ASN A 59 25.79 -4.48 10.46
C ASN A 59 24.65 -5.49 10.69
N ASN A 60 24.29 -6.32 9.71
CA ASN A 60 23.24 -7.34 9.79
C ASN A 60 23.75 -8.69 9.25
N PRO A 61 24.47 -9.48 10.06
CA PRO A 61 24.98 -10.78 9.63
C PRO A 61 23.86 -11.68 9.09
N GLY A 62 24.08 -12.25 7.90
CA GLY A 62 23.10 -13.09 7.18
C GLY A 62 22.22 -12.33 6.18
N LEU A 63 22.30 -11.00 6.13
CA LEU A 63 21.65 -10.21 5.07
C LEU A 63 22.46 -10.29 3.77
N HIS A 64 21.82 -10.75 2.69
CA HIS A 64 22.40 -10.78 1.35
C HIS A 64 21.78 -9.68 0.48
N SER A 65 22.62 -8.94 -0.26
CA SER A 65 22.19 -7.86 -1.17
C SER A 65 21.93 -8.33 -2.61
N THR A 66 22.33 -9.56 -2.93
CA THR A 66 22.14 -10.18 -4.25
C THR A 66 21.01 -11.21 -4.17
N ILE A 67 20.13 -11.20 -5.17
CA ILE A 67 19.01 -12.13 -5.29
C ILE A 67 19.44 -13.28 -6.21
N ASP A 68 19.04 -14.52 -5.90
CA ASP A 68 19.23 -15.66 -6.80
C ASP A 68 18.36 -15.50 -8.06
N GLU A 69 18.96 -15.66 -9.23
CA GLU A 69 18.27 -15.46 -10.53
C GLU A 69 17.04 -16.35 -10.69
N ALA A 70 17.00 -17.55 -10.09
CA ALA A 70 15.84 -18.44 -10.17
C ALA A 70 14.59 -17.91 -9.44
N THR A 71 14.79 -17.02 -8.45
CA THR A 71 13.70 -16.45 -7.64
C THR A 71 13.39 -14.99 -7.99
N LYS A 72 14.06 -14.47 -9.01
CA LYS A 72 13.91 -13.08 -9.45
C LYS A 72 12.49 -12.82 -9.91
N GLY A 73 11.85 -11.84 -9.29
CA GLY A 73 10.46 -11.47 -9.57
C GLY A 73 9.43 -12.10 -8.63
N TYR A 74 9.82 -13.03 -7.75
CA TYR A 74 8.94 -13.47 -6.67
C TYR A 74 8.65 -12.30 -5.73
N PHE A 75 7.46 -12.30 -5.15
CA PHE A 75 7.06 -11.32 -4.14
C PHE A 75 6.17 -11.98 -3.09
N MET A 76 6.16 -11.41 -1.89
CA MET A 76 5.25 -11.84 -0.82
C MET A 76 3.84 -11.33 -1.14
N GLN A 77 3.00 -12.21 -1.67
CA GLN A 77 1.66 -11.86 -2.14
C GLN A 77 0.68 -11.72 -0.97
N GLN A 78 0.65 -12.68 -0.05
CA GLN A 78 -0.36 -12.72 1.02
C GLN A 78 0.16 -13.23 2.36
N THR A 79 -0.47 -12.77 3.43
CA THR A 79 -0.46 -13.41 4.75
C THR A 79 -1.89 -13.80 5.12
N MET A 80 -2.09 -15.05 5.53
CA MET A 80 -3.43 -15.56 5.85
C MET A 80 -3.69 -15.60 7.35
N TYR A 81 -4.86 -15.11 7.75
CA TYR A 81 -5.41 -15.27 9.10
C TYR A 81 -6.79 -15.89 9.05
N ARG A 82 -7.03 -16.87 9.93
CA ARG A 82 -8.39 -17.36 10.18
C ARG A 82 -9.12 -16.39 11.10
N ILE A 83 -10.35 -16.06 10.75
CA ILE A 83 -11.20 -15.12 11.47
C ILE A 83 -12.51 -15.77 11.91
N LYS A 84 -13.00 -15.38 13.08
CA LYS A 84 -14.28 -15.86 13.62
C LYS A 84 -15.48 -15.24 12.92
N ASP A 85 -15.49 -13.91 12.77
CA ASP A 85 -16.62 -13.18 12.18
C ASP A 85 -16.13 -12.20 11.10
N PRO A 86 -16.46 -12.42 9.82
CA PRO A 86 -16.07 -11.54 8.72
C PRO A 86 -16.64 -10.14 8.85
N LYS A 87 -17.81 -9.95 9.48
CA LYS A 87 -18.40 -8.61 9.64
C LYS A 87 -17.51 -7.72 10.51
N VAL A 88 -17.03 -8.27 11.64
CA VAL A 88 -16.13 -7.55 12.56
C VAL A 88 -14.77 -7.31 11.90
N SER A 89 -14.21 -8.33 11.25
CA SER A 89 -12.90 -8.21 10.62
C SER A 89 -12.91 -7.25 9.43
N LEU A 90 -13.90 -7.33 8.54
CA LEU A 90 -13.98 -6.43 7.39
C LEU A 90 -14.15 -4.97 7.82
N ASP A 91 -14.96 -4.69 8.84
CA ASP A 91 -15.09 -3.33 9.40
C ASP A 91 -13.74 -2.82 9.93
N PHE A 92 -13.03 -3.64 10.71
CA PHE A 92 -11.72 -3.26 11.23
C PHE A 92 -10.70 -2.99 10.11
N TYR A 93 -10.49 -3.95 9.20
CA TYR A 93 -9.49 -3.81 8.15
C TYR A 93 -9.84 -2.71 7.15
N SER A 94 -11.12 -2.49 6.85
CA SER A 94 -11.52 -1.43 5.92
C SER A 94 -11.61 -0.06 6.58
N ARG A 95 -12.46 0.13 7.59
CA ARG A 95 -12.75 1.44 8.17
C ARG A 95 -11.64 1.95 9.08
N ILE A 96 -11.01 1.07 9.87
CA ILE A 96 -9.99 1.48 10.85
C ILE A 96 -8.60 1.50 10.21
N LEU A 97 -8.26 0.46 9.45
CA LEU A 97 -6.93 0.36 8.82
C LEU A 97 -6.89 0.94 7.41
N GLY A 98 -8.02 1.20 6.76
CA GLY A 98 -8.06 1.83 5.43
C GLY A 98 -7.79 0.87 4.28
N MET A 99 -7.95 -0.45 4.48
CA MET A 99 -7.77 -1.43 3.41
C MET A 99 -9.03 -1.59 2.56
N SER A 100 -8.85 -1.98 1.30
CA SER A 100 -9.92 -2.32 0.39
C SER A 100 -10.15 -3.82 0.31
N LEU A 101 -11.41 -4.25 0.18
CA LEU A 101 -11.73 -5.63 -0.20
C LEU A 101 -11.45 -5.83 -1.70
N LEU A 102 -10.41 -6.57 -2.01
CA LEU A 102 -9.97 -6.83 -3.39
C LEU A 102 -10.80 -7.94 -4.02
N LYS A 103 -10.97 -9.05 -3.31
CA LYS A 103 -11.71 -10.22 -3.79
C LYS A 103 -12.33 -10.97 -2.63
N ARG A 104 -13.52 -11.54 -2.88
CA ARG A 104 -14.13 -12.59 -2.07
C ARG A 104 -14.22 -13.87 -2.90
N LEU A 105 -13.87 -14.99 -2.29
CA LEU A 105 -14.05 -16.33 -2.86
C LEU A 105 -14.84 -17.17 -1.87
N ASP A 106 -15.90 -17.83 -2.32
CA ASP A 106 -16.74 -18.69 -1.50
C ASP A 106 -16.58 -20.15 -1.96
N PHE A 107 -16.43 -21.07 -1.01
CA PHE A 107 -16.28 -22.50 -1.26
C PHE A 107 -17.39 -23.28 -0.54
N PRO A 108 -18.61 -23.38 -1.12
CA PRO A 108 -19.76 -23.94 -0.42
C PRO A 108 -19.61 -25.39 0.00
N GLU A 109 -18.95 -26.21 -0.83
CA GLU A 109 -18.72 -27.62 -0.54
C GLU A 109 -17.81 -27.82 0.70
N LEU A 110 -16.89 -26.88 0.94
CA LEU A 110 -15.93 -26.91 2.04
C LEU A 110 -16.32 -25.97 3.20
N LYS A 111 -17.42 -25.22 3.05
CA LYS A 111 -17.98 -24.30 4.05
C LYS A 111 -16.99 -23.25 4.58
N PHE A 112 -16.26 -22.61 3.68
CA PHE A 112 -15.46 -21.43 4.04
C PHE A 112 -15.47 -20.36 2.96
N SER A 113 -15.12 -19.15 3.36
CA SER A 113 -14.93 -18.00 2.48
C SER A 113 -13.55 -17.38 2.71
N LEU A 114 -12.96 -16.85 1.64
CA LEU A 114 -11.72 -16.08 1.66
C LEU A 114 -12.00 -14.63 1.31
N TYR A 115 -11.46 -13.69 2.10
CA TYR A 115 -11.56 -12.25 1.85
C TYR A 115 -10.15 -11.67 1.73
N PHE A 116 -9.80 -11.22 0.52
CA PHE A 116 -8.50 -10.64 0.23
C PHE A 116 -8.55 -9.13 0.44
N MET A 117 -7.82 -8.64 1.44
CA MET A 117 -7.70 -7.23 1.78
C MET A 117 -6.34 -6.67 1.31
N GLY A 118 -6.31 -5.45 0.78
CA GLY A 118 -5.07 -4.77 0.37
C GLY A 118 -5.21 -3.25 0.30
N TYR A 119 -4.09 -2.54 0.18
CA TYR A 119 -4.07 -1.07 0.02
C TYR A 119 -4.08 -0.68 -1.46
N GLU A 120 -5.06 -1.17 -2.20
CA GLU A 120 -5.18 -0.92 -3.64
C GLU A 120 -6.43 -0.10 -3.96
N ASP A 121 -6.36 0.64 -5.07
CA ASP A 121 -7.52 1.34 -5.63
C ASP A 121 -8.42 0.35 -6.39
N THR A 122 -9.57 0.05 -5.79
CA THR A 122 -10.55 -0.85 -6.40
C THR A 122 -11.21 -0.31 -7.67
N SER A 123 -11.05 0.98 -7.99
CA SER A 123 -11.54 1.56 -9.24
C SER A 123 -10.76 1.08 -10.47
N GLU A 124 -9.50 0.66 -10.27
CA GLU A 124 -8.64 0.07 -11.31
C GLU A 124 -8.86 -1.43 -11.48
N ALA A 125 -9.55 -2.06 -10.52
CA ALA A 125 -9.74 -3.50 -10.53
C ALA A 125 -10.69 -3.93 -11.67
N PRO A 126 -10.35 -4.97 -12.44
CA PRO A 126 -11.20 -5.47 -13.51
C PRO A 126 -12.61 -5.83 -13.03
N SER A 127 -13.61 -5.56 -13.88
CA SER A 127 -15.01 -5.94 -13.61
C SER A 127 -15.27 -7.42 -13.89
N ASN A 128 -14.57 -8.01 -14.85
CA ASN A 128 -14.63 -9.44 -15.12
C ASN A 128 -14.12 -10.23 -13.88
N PRO A 129 -14.87 -11.21 -13.37
CA PRO A 129 -14.49 -11.92 -12.15
C PRO A 129 -13.16 -12.69 -12.25
N VAL A 130 -12.83 -13.25 -13.41
CA VAL A 130 -11.59 -14.01 -13.64
C VAL A 130 -10.41 -13.05 -13.68
N ASP A 131 -10.53 -11.96 -14.46
CA ASP A 131 -9.47 -10.96 -14.55
C ASP A 131 -9.23 -10.27 -13.20
N ARG A 132 -10.29 -10.04 -12.42
CA ARG A 132 -10.16 -9.50 -11.06
C ARG A 132 -9.40 -10.45 -10.13
N THR A 133 -9.55 -11.76 -10.31
CA THR A 133 -8.80 -12.77 -9.56
C THR A 133 -7.32 -12.69 -9.91
N VAL A 134 -6.98 -12.64 -11.21
CA VAL A 134 -5.60 -12.47 -11.68
C VAL A 134 -5.00 -11.17 -11.13
N TRP A 135 -5.74 -10.07 -11.23
CA TRP A 135 -5.34 -8.77 -10.70
C TRP A 135 -5.09 -8.84 -9.19
N THR A 136 -5.99 -9.46 -8.41
CA THR A 136 -5.85 -9.54 -6.94
C THR A 136 -4.60 -10.33 -6.55
N PHE A 137 -4.34 -11.48 -7.19
CA PHE A 137 -3.17 -12.30 -6.89
C PHE A 137 -1.84 -11.74 -7.43
N ALA A 138 -1.90 -10.68 -8.26
CA ALA A 138 -0.73 -9.92 -8.65
C ALA A 138 -0.33 -8.84 -7.62
N GLN A 139 -1.18 -8.57 -6.61
CA GLN A 139 -0.92 -7.53 -5.61
C GLN A 139 -0.01 -8.02 -4.49
N LYS A 140 0.92 -7.16 -4.06
CA LYS A 140 1.86 -7.44 -2.97
C LYS A 140 1.19 -7.23 -1.62
N ALA A 141 1.67 -7.94 -0.59
CA ALA A 141 1.36 -7.67 0.81
C ALA A 141 -0.16 -7.63 1.15
N THR A 142 -0.95 -8.49 0.52
CA THR A 142 -2.37 -8.66 0.84
C THR A 142 -2.56 -9.44 2.15
N ILE A 143 -3.72 -9.26 2.77
CA ILE A 143 -4.17 -10.06 3.91
C ILE A 143 -5.32 -10.95 3.44
N GLU A 144 -5.13 -12.26 3.50
CA GLU A 144 -6.17 -13.25 3.26
C GLU A 144 -6.88 -13.54 4.58
N LEU A 145 -8.17 -13.22 4.69
CA LEU A 145 -8.99 -13.57 5.84
C LEU A 145 -9.82 -14.80 5.51
N THR A 146 -9.54 -15.92 6.18
CA THR A 146 -10.28 -17.18 6.01
C THR A 146 -11.37 -17.28 7.08
N HIS A 147 -12.62 -17.35 6.66
CA HIS A 147 -13.76 -17.55 7.53
C HIS A 147 -14.34 -18.95 7.33
N ASN A 148 -14.26 -19.80 8.35
CA ASN A 148 -14.97 -21.06 8.39
C ASN A 148 -16.41 -20.80 8.86
N TRP A 149 -17.40 -21.20 8.05
CA TRP A 149 -18.79 -20.80 8.26
C TRP A 149 -19.35 -21.33 9.58
N GLY A 150 -20.09 -20.48 10.29
CA GLY A 150 -20.75 -20.80 11.55
C GLY A 150 -19.91 -20.52 12.81
N THR A 151 -18.60 -20.29 12.68
CA THR A 151 -17.72 -19.98 13.83
C THR A 151 -18.12 -18.70 14.58
N GLU A 152 -18.75 -17.75 13.89
CA GLU A 152 -19.31 -16.50 14.42
C GLU A 152 -20.47 -16.73 15.39
N SER A 153 -21.25 -17.80 15.17
CA SER A 153 -22.47 -18.12 15.93
C SER A 153 -22.29 -19.29 16.88
N ASP A 154 -21.17 -20.00 16.83
CA ASP A 154 -20.87 -21.12 17.71
C ASP A 154 -20.37 -20.62 19.09
N PRO A 155 -21.14 -20.83 20.18
CA PRO A 155 -20.72 -20.46 21.54
C PRO A 155 -19.61 -21.37 22.08
N GLU A 156 -19.46 -22.58 21.54
CA GLU A 156 -18.41 -23.52 21.94
C GLU A 156 -17.10 -23.34 21.17
N PHE A 157 -17.10 -22.47 20.15
CA PHE A 157 -15.90 -22.15 19.38
C PHE A 157 -14.84 -21.47 20.26
N LYS A 158 -13.82 -22.23 20.68
CA LYS A 158 -12.72 -21.77 21.55
C LYS A 158 -11.65 -20.95 20.83
N GLY A 159 -11.83 -20.65 19.54
CA GLY A 159 -10.85 -19.97 18.70
C GLY A 159 -10.11 -20.93 17.76
N HIS A 160 -9.39 -20.35 16.80
CA HIS A 160 -8.53 -21.14 15.93
C HIS A 160 -7.24 -21.53 16.65
N HIS A 161 -6.71 -22.70 16.31
CA HIS A 161 -5.41 -23.12 16.81
C HIS A 161 -4.34 -22.11 16.37
N ASN A 162 -3.69 -21.46 17.34
CA ASN A 162 -2.69 -20.43 17.11
C ASN A 162 -1.25 -20.98 17.15
N GLY A 163 -1.09 -22.29 17.33
CA GLY A 163 0.22 -22.95 17.40
C GLY A 163 0.96 -22.76 18.73
N ASN A 164 0.40 -21.97 19.67
CA ASN A 164 1.00 -21.69 20.97
C ASN A 164 0.62 -22.70 22.06
N SER A 165 -0.42 -23.52 21.79
CA SER A 165 -0.83 -24.64 22.63
C SER A 165 -0.48 -25.97 21.96
N ASP A 166 -0.44 -27.06 22.73
CA ASP A 166 -0.12 -28.38 22.20
C ASP A 166 -1.28 -28.96 21.36
N PRO A 167 -1.00 -29.60 20.20
CA PRO A 167 0.31 -29.77 19.58
C PRO A 167 0.79 -28.48 18.88
N ARG A 168 1.99 -28.02 19.24
CA ARG A 168 2.53 -26.74 18.74
C ARG A 168 2.81 -26.76 17.24
N GLY A 169 2.71 -25.60 16.61
CA GLY A 169 3.02 -25.36 15.20
C GLY A 169 1.84 -24.84 14.36
N PHE A 170 2.15 -24.32 13.18
CA PHE A 170 1.16 -23.93 12.16
C PHE A 170 0.82 -25.14 11.28
N GLY A 171 -0.47 -25.43 11.09
CA GLY A 171 -0.94 -26.38 10.07
C GLY A 171 -0.90 -27.87 10.45
N LYS A 172 -1.11 -28.20 11.73
CA LYS A 172 -1.46 -29.57 12.13
C LYS A 172 -2.96 -29.77 12.19
#